data_AF-G7VXD6-F1
#
_entry.id   AF-G7VXD6-F1
#
_cell.length_a   1.000
_cell.length_b   1.000
_cell.length_c   1.000
_cell.angle_alpha   90.00
_cell.angle_beta   90.00
_cell.angle_gamma   90.00
#
_symmetry.space_group_name_H-M   'P 1'
#
loop_
_entity.id
_entity.type
_entity.pdbx_description
1 polymer ?
#
loop_
_entity_poly.entity_id
_entity_poly.type
_entity_poly.pdbx_seq_one_letter_code
_entity_poly.pdbx_strand_id
1 'polypeptide(L)'
;MEQSFSSILTYSIQAIAILLIIFNILRRNEKKVGWGSLSPLLALLGMAVSFEFGNYIFGDQLLSFLGLPAWSNADNTGFHYTIFLSSIFFIPSLIIGYKNPKAFGAKIGKWVSSIYLFMIIIPALFFIIS
;
A
#
# COMPACT_ATOMS: atom_id res chain seq x y z
N MET A 1 9.78 10.95 32.19
CA MET A 1 9.06 9.67 32.33
C MET A 1 10.07 8.58 31.98
N GLU A 2 10.71 7.97 32.97
CA GLU A 2 11.66 6.88 32.72
C GLU A 2 10.89 5.65 32.25
N GLN A 3 11.24 5.07 31.10
CA GLN A 3 10.71 3.77 30.73
C GLN A 3 11.30 2.72 31.69
N SER A 4 10.43 2.04 32.43
CA SER A 4 10.82 0.95 33.32
C SER A 4 11.56 -0.13 32.52
N PHE A 5 12.62 -0.71 33.09
CA PHE A 5 13.38 -1.82 32.49
C PHE A 5 12.48 -2.96 31.97
N SER A 6 11.38 -3.24 32.68
CA SER A 6 10.38 -4.23 32.29
C SER A 6 9.69 -3.89 30.95
N SER A 7 9.41 -2.61 30.70
CA SER A 7 8.81 -2.16 29.43
C SER A 7 9.78 -2.31 28.26
N ILE A 8 11.05 -1.94 28.43
CA ILE A 8 12.10 -2.09 27.43
C ILE A 8 12.30 -3.57 27.06
N LEU A 9 12.33 -4.45 28.07
CA LEU A 9 12.44 -5.89 27.86
C LEU A 9 11.25 -6.45 27.08
N THR A 10 10.04 -6.00 27.40
CA THR A 10 8.80 -6.43 26.73
C THR A 10 8.81 -6.04 25.25
N TYR A 11 9.13 -4.77 24.93
CA TYR A 11 9.23 -4.32 23.53
C TYR A 11 10.33 -5.05 22.76
N SER A 12 11.46 -5.33 23.40
CA SER A 12 12.57 -6.07 22.79
C SER A 12 12.17 -7.49 22.43
N ILE A 13 11.46 -8.19 23.34
CA ILE A 13 10.95 -9.55 23.09
C ILE A 13 9.91 -9.53 21.95
N GLN A 14 9.00 -8.56 21.95
CA GLN A 14 8.01 -8.41 20.88
C GLN A 14 8.68 -8.17 19.52
N ALA A 15 9.70 -7.30 19.46
CA ALA A 15 10.44 -7.02 18.24
C ALA A 15 11.14 -8.28 17.71
N ILE A 16 11.80 -9.05 18.58
CA ILE A 16 12.46 -10.31 18.21
C ILE A 16 11.43 -11.33 17.70
N ALA A 17 10.28 -11.46 18.36
CA ALA A 17 9.22 -12.36 17.91
C ALA A 17 8.71 -11.98 16.51
N ILE A 18 8.48 -10.70 16.25
CA ILE A 18 8.07 -10.19 14.94
C ILE A 18 9.15 -10.49 13.89
N LEU A 19 10.42 -10.23 14.20
CA LEU A 19 11.55 -10.51 13.31
C LEU A 19 11.65 -12.00 12.96
N LEU A 20 11.47 -12.89 13.95
CA LEU A 20 11.49 -14.34 13.73
C LEU A 20 10.32 -14.81 12.87
N ILE A 21 9.13 -14.23 13.05
CA ILE A 21 7.96 -14.51 12.20
C ILE A 21 8.25 -14.08 10.76
N ILE A 22 8.75 -12.86 10.56
CA ILE A 22 9.12 -12.34 9.23
C ILE A 22 10.17 -13.25 8.59
N PHE A 23 11.24 -13.57 9.32
CA PHE A 23 12.32 -14.44 8.84
C PHE A 23 11.82 -15.83 8.45
N ASN A 24 10.98 -16.46 9.27
CA ASN A 24 10.42 -17.78 8.97
C ASN A 24 9.49 -17.75 7.75
N ILE A 25 8.69 -16.69 7.59
CA ILE A 25 7.87 -16.46 6.40
C ILE A 25 8.76 -16.29 5.15
N LEU A 26 9.84 -15.50 5.24
CA LEU A 26 10.77 -15.28 4.13
C LEU A 26 11.51 -16.57 3.75
N ARG A 27 12.07 -17.28 4.74
CA ARG A 27 12.79 -18.54 4.55
C ARG A 27 11.90 -19.61 3.90
N ARG A 28 10.66 -19.79 4.35
CA ARG A 28 9.72 -20.74 3.71
C ARG A 28 9.41 -20.41 2.25
N ASN A 29 9.67 -19.18 1.82
CA ASN A 29 9.39 -18.68 0.47
C ASN A 29 10.69 -18.32 -0.31
N GLU A 30 11.86 -18.71 0.19
CA GLU A 30 13.18 -18.33 -0.32
C GLU A 30 13.42 -18.66 -1.80
N LYS A 31 12.76 -19.70 -2.32
CA LYS A 31 12.84 -20.10 -3.75
C LYS A 31 11.84 -19.41 -4.67
N LYS A 32 11.11 -18.38 -4.21
CA LYS A 32 10.01 -17.73 -4.95
C LYS A 32 10.19 -16.21 -5.15
N VAL A 33 11.41 -15.69 -5.04
CA VAL A 33 11.71 -14.34 -5.56
C VAL A 33 11.70 -14.42 -7.08
N GLY A 34 10.71 -13.77 -7.70
CA GLY A 34 10.43 -13.84 -9.13
C GLY A 34 9.36 -12.82 -9.47
N TRP A 35 8.76 -12.85 -10.66
CA TRP A 35 7.76 -11.85 -11.08
C TRP A 35 6.60 -11.63 -10.09
N GLY A 36 6.28 -12.63 -9.25
CA GLY A 36 5.29 -12.47 -8.19
C GLY A 36 5.68 -11.50 -7.07
N SER A 37 6.97 -11.27 -6.79
CA SER A 37 7.41 -10.30 -5.78
C SER A 37 7.27 -8.84 -6.22
N LEU A 38 7.02 -8.59 -7.51
CA LEU A 38 6.71 -7.25 -8.02
C LEU A 38 5.30 -6.77 -7.60
N SER A 39 4.35 -7.70 -7.44
CA SER A 39 2.98 -7.39 -7.00
C SER A 39 2.93 -6.66 -5.64
N PRO A 40 3.54 -7.18 -4.54
CA PRO A 40 3.50 -6.47 -3.26
C PRO A 40 4.29 -5.15 -3.31
N LEU A 41 5.35 -5.04 -4.12
CA LEU A 41 6.06 -3.77 -4.34
C LEU A 41 5.14 -2.71 -4.98
N LEU A 42 4.40 -3.09 -6.02
CA LEU A 42 3.43 -2.21 -6.67
C LEU A 42 2.30 -1.83 -5.70
N ALA A 43 1.79 -2.78 -4.91
CA ALA A 43 0.80 -2.47 -3.88
C ALA A 43 1.34 -1.46 -2.84
N LEU A 44 2.60 -1.59 -2.41
CA LEU A 44 3.26 -0.63 -1.53
C LEU A 44 3.41 0.75 -2.16
N LEU A 45 3.76 0.83 -3.45
CA LEU A 45 3.81 2.10 -4.18
C LEU A 45 2.43 2.75 -4.31
N GLY A 46 1.39 1.97 -4.57
CA GLY A 46 0.00 2.45 -4.57
C GLY A 46 -0.35 3.11 -3.24
N MET A 47 -0.05 2.42 -2.13
CA MET A 47 -0.24 2.97 -0.78
C MET A 47 0.59 4.24 -0.57
N ALA A 48 1.88 4.23 -0.90
CA ALA A 48 2.77 5.37 -0.72
C ALA A 48 2.29 6.62 -1.49
N VAL A 49 1.72 6.44 -2.68
CA VAL A 49 1.12 7.53 -3.46
C VAL A 49 -0.12 8.09 -2.78
N SER A 50 -0.98 7.24 -2.22
CA SER A 50 -2.26 7.64 -1.64
C SER A 50 -2.23 8.14 -0.19
N PHE A 51 -1.21 7.80 0.59
CA PHE A 51 -1.14 8.14 2.01
C PHE A 51 -0.46 9.48 2.29
N GLU A 52 -0.97 10.16 3.31
CA GLU A 52 -0.38 11.36 3.88
C GLU A 52 0.69 11.00 4.92
N PHE A 53 1.85 11.63 4.78
CA PHE A 53 3.00 11.51 5.67
C PHE A 53 3.32 12.88 6.29
N GLY A 54 2.63 13.22 7.38
CA GLY A 54 2.69 14.57 7.93
C GLY A 54 1.98 15.55 7.00
N ASN A 55 2.66 16.59 6.50
CA ASN A 55 2.08 17.54 5.54
C ASN A 55 2.46 17.20 4.08
N TYR A 56 2.86 15.95 3.82
CA TYR A 56 3.41 15.53 2.54
C TYR A 56 2.61 14.36 1.98
N ILE A 57 2.19 14.48 0.72
CA ILE A 57 1.50 13.41 -0.01
C ILE A 57 2.28 13.18 -1.30
N PHE A 58 2.79 11.96 -1.49
CA PHE A 58 3.64 11.67 -2.64
C PHE A 58 2.88 11.79 -3.97
N GLY A 59 1.62 11.37 -4.01
CA GLY A 59 0.80 11.52 -5.22
C GLY A 59 0.54 12.97 -5.63
N ASP A 60 0.45 13.89 -4.66
CA ASP A 60 0.27 15.32 -4.96
C ASP A 60 1.49 15.87 -5.70
N GLN A 61 2.69 15.47 -5.29
CA GLN A 61 3.93 15.83 -5.98
C GLN A 61 4.00 15.22 -7.37
N LEU A 62 3.56 13.96 -7.52
CA LEU A 62 3.54 13.29 -8.82
C LEU A 62 2.57 13.98 -9.80
N LEU A 63 1.39 14.40 -9.32
CA LEU A 63 0.44 15.19 -10.11
C LEU A 63 0.99 16.58 -10.44
N SER A 64 1.59 17.26 -9.46
CA SER A 64 2.19 18.59 -9.65
C SER A 64 3.33 18.55 -10.68
N PHE A 65 4.18 17.52 -10.65
CA PHE A 65 5.21 17.30 -11.66
C PHE A 65 4.65 17.18 -13.08
N LEU A 66 3.45 16.62 -13.23
CA LEU A 66 2.72 16.54 -14.50
C LEU A 66 1.91 17.80 -14.83
N GLY A 67 1.97 18.84 -14.00
CA GLY A 67 1.17 20.06 -14.14
C GLY A 67 -0.31 19.87 -13.84
N LEU A 68 -0.69 18.82 -13.10
CA LEU A 68 -2.07 18.49 -12.75
C LEU A 68 -2.37 18.90 -11.30
N PRO A 69 -3.60 19.39 -11.01
CA PRO A 69 -4.02 19.65 -9.65
C PRO A 69 -4.22 18.33 -8.88
N ALA A 70 -3.92 18.33 -7.58
CA ALA A 70 -4.18 17.18 -6.71
C ALA A 70 -5.65 17.10 -6.25
N TRP A 71 -6.38 18.21 -6.30
CA TRP A 71 -7.76 18.33 -5.85
C TRP A 71 -8.68 18.82 -6.95
N SER A 72 -9.95 18.43 -6.91
CA SER A 72 -10.96 18.86 -7.90
C SER A 72 -11.40 20.32 -7.74
N ASN A 73 -11.02 20.98 -6.65
CA ASN A 73 -11.28 22.38 -6.39
C ASN A 73 -10.08 23.06 -5.73
N ALA A 74 -10.03 24.39 -5.80
CA ALA A 74 -8.92 25.18 -5.27
C ALA A 74 -8.84 25.17 -3.74
N ASP A 75 -9.96 24.95 -3.06
CA ASP A 75 -10.05 24.99 -1.59
C ASP A 75 -9.67 23.65 -0.92
N ASN A 76 -9.23 22.65 -1.68
CA ASN A 76 -8.83 21.31 -1.21
C ASN A 76 -9.90 20.59 -0.36
N THR A 77 -11.17 20.81 -0.69
CA THR A 77 -12.32 20.16 -0.03
C THR A 77 -13.04 19.16 -0.94
N GLY A 78 -12.71 19.17 -2.24
CA GLY A 78 -13.27 18.29 -3.25
C GLY A 78 -12.57 16.94 -3.33
N PHE A 79 -12.61 16.31 -4.51
CA PHE A 79 -11.96 15.01 -4.73
C PHE A 79 -10.45 15.14 -4.71
N HIS A 80 -9.82 14.33 -3.87
CA HIS A 80 -8.39 14.16 -3.87
C HIS A 80 -7.98 13.14 -4.93
N TYR A 81 -7.51 13.61 -6.08
CA TYR A 81 -7.20 12.78 -7.25
C TYR A 81 -6.08 11.76 -7.00
N THR A 82 -5.25 12.02 -6.01
CA THR A 82 -4.16 11.15 -5.57
C THR A 82 -4.64 9.75 -5.20
N ILE A 83 -5.84 9.60 -4.63
CA ILE A 83 -6.40 8.28 -4.35
C ILE A 83 -6.70 7.49 -5.63
N PHE A 84 -7.13 8.15 -6.71
CA PHE A 84 -7.37 7.52 -8.00
C PHE A 84 -6.06 7.20 -8.72
N LEU A 85 -5.07 8.10 -8.62
CA LEU A 85 -3.73 7.88 -9.18
C LEU A 85 -3.09 6.59 -8.66
N SER A 86 -3.32 6.26 -7.38
CA SER A 86 -2.83 5.01 -6.77
C SER A 86 -3.28 3.74 -7.53
N SER A 87 -4.40 3.80 -8.26
CA SER A 87 -4.92 2.67 -9.03
C SER A 87 -3.98 2.24 -10.16
N ILE A 88 -3.13 3.14 -10.68
CA ILE A 88 -2.07 2.82 -11.65
C ILE A 88 -1.09 1.77 -11.10
N PHE A 89 -0.93 1.71 -9.77
CA PHE A 89 -0.08 0.72 -9.12
C PHE A 89 -0.86 -0.52 -8.65
N PHE A 90 -2.07 -0.32 -8.10
CA PHE A 90 -2.90 -1.43 -7.61
C PHE A 90 -3.40 -2.35 -8.73
N ILE A 91 -3.78 -1.80 -9.90
CA ILE A 91 -4.28 -2.62 -11.02
C ILE A 91 -3.18 -3.58 -11.54
N PRO A 92 -1.95 -3.14 -11.89
CA PRO A 92 -0.88 -4.05 -12.30
C PRO A 92 -0.49 -5.04 -11.20
N SER A 93 -0.48 -4.62 -9.93
CA SER A 93 -0.26 -5.53 -8.80
C SER A 93 -1.30 -6.66 -8.77
N LEU A 94 -2.57 -6.31 -8.96
CA LEU A 94 -3.68 -7.25 -9.01
C LEU A 94 -3.54 -8.22 -10.19
N ILE A 95 -3.21 -7.71 -11.39
CA ILE A 95 -2.98 -8.51 -12.60
C ILE A 95 -1.85 -9.53 -12.38
N ILE A 96 -0.71 -9.10 -11.83
CA ILE A 96 0.41 -10.00 -11.51
C ILE A 96 -0.03 -11.06 -10.49
N GLY A 97 -0.83 -10.65 -9.51
CA GLY A 97 -1.47 -11.50 -8.52
C GLY A 97 -2.28 -12.65 -9.10
N TYR A 98 -3.13 -12.35 -10.08
CA TYR A 98 -3.93 -13.36 -10.80
C TYR A 98 -3.11 -14.21 -11.76
N LYS A 99 -2.09 -13.63 -12.42
CA LYS A 99 -1.20 -14.39 -13.34
C LYS A 99 -0.27 -15.36 -12.61
N ASN A 100 0.07 -15.09 -11.36
CA ASN A 100 1.05 -15.87 -10.59
C ASN A 100 0.48 -16.42 -9.26
N PRO A 101 -0.65 -17.16 -9.25
CA PRO A 101 -1.41 -17.46 -8.04
C PRO A 101 -0.67 -18.34 -7.02
N LYS A 102 0.37 -19.06 -7.46
CA LYS A 102 1.22 -19.92 -6.60
C LYS A 102 2.42 -19.18 -5.98
N ALA A 103 2.70 -17.95 -6.43
CA ALA A 103 3.78 -17.13 -5.89
C ALA A 103 3.29 -16.39 -4.64
N PHE A 104 4.09 -16.45 -3.58
CA PHE A 104 3.73 -15.87 -2.28
C PHE A 104 3.53 -14.36 -2.36
N GLY A 105 4.50 -13.64 -2.95
CA GLY A 105 4.38 -12.20 -3.17
C GLY A 105 3.13 -11.83 -3.97
N ALA A 106 2.87 -12.55 -5.07
CA ALA A 106 1.71 -12.31 -5.93
C ALA A 106 0.40 -12.45 -5.15
N LYS A 107 0.30 -13.46 -4.28
CA LYS A 107 -0.87 -13.64 -3.42
C LYS A 107 -1.08 -12.46 -2.48
N ILE A 108 -0.03 -11.98 -1.81
CA ILE A 108 -0.11 -10.83 -0.91
C ILE A 108 -0.53 -9.57 -1.68
N GLY A 109 0.22 -9.22 -2.73
CA GLY A 109 -0.04 -8.00 -3.49
C GLY A 109 -1.43 -8.01 -4.12
N LYS A 110 -1.92 -9.17 -4.60
CA LYS A 110 -3.31 -9.35 -5.05
C LYS A 110 -4.32 -8.94 -3.96
N TRP A 111 -4.22 -9.53 -2.78
CA TRP A 111 -5.17 -9.28 -1.69
C TRP A 111 -5.16 -7.82 -1.25
N VAL A 112 -3.97 -7.24 -1.04
CA VAL A 112 -3.83 -5.82 -0.69
C VAL A 112 -4.46 -4.95 -1.76
N SER A 113 -4.13 -5.17 -3.03
CA SER A 113 -4.63 -4.34 -4.13
C SER A 113 -6.13 -4.50 -4.35
N SER A 114 -6.69 -5.70 -4.16
CA SER A 114 -8.14 -5.92 -4.20
C SER A 114 -8.87 -5.09 -3.16
N ILE A 115 -8.37 -5.05 -1.93
CA ILE A 115 -8.98 -4.28 -0.84
C ILE A 115 -8.96 -2.80 -1.17
N TYR A 116 -7.81 -2.25 -1.57
CA TYR A 116 -7.70 -0.82 -1.91
C TYR A 116 -8.53 -0.44 -3.13
N LEU A 117 -8.53 -1.24 -4.20
CA LEU A 117 -9.37 -0.97 -5.37
C LEU A 117 -10.85 -1.00 -5.02
N PHE A 118 -11.28 -1.93 -4.16
CA PHE A 118 -12.65 -1.95 -3.66
C PHE A 118 -12.96 -0.66 -2.88
N MET A 119 -12.06 -0.23 -1.99
CA MET A 119 -12.20 1.03 -1.24
C MET A 119 -12.20 2.28 -2.13
N ILE A 120 -11.61 2.25 -3.32
CA ILE A 120 -11.63 3.35 -4.29
C ILE A 120 -12.92 3.32 -5.11
N ILE A 121 -13.30 2.15 -5.62
CA ILE A 121 -14.43 2.00 -6.55
C ILE A 121 -15.76 2.25 -5.85
N ILE A 122 -15.96 1.76 -4.62
CA ILE A 122 -17.25 1.88 -3.94
C ILE A 122 -17.63 3.36 -3.69
N PRO A 123 -16.78 4.21 -3.08
CA PRO A 123 -17.08 5.63 -2.94
C PRO A 123 -17.26 6.34 -4.27
N ALA A 124 -16.45 6.00 -5.28
CA ALA A 124 -16.56 6.59 -6.61
C ALA A 124 -17.92 6.27 -7.26
N LEU A 125 -18.41 5.03 -7.12
CA LEU A 125 -19.74 4.64 -7.60
C LEU A 125 -20.85 5.39 -6.86
N PHE A 126 -20.77 5.46 -5.52
CA PHE A 126 -21.75 6.22 -4.72
C PHE A 126 -21.83 7.68 -5.15
N PHE A 127 -20.69 8.30 -5.46
CA PHE A 127 -20.66 9.68 -5.93
C PHE A 127 -21.27 9.87 -7.33
N ILE A 128 -21.06 8.93 -8.25
CA ILE A 128 -21.59 9.03 -9.62
C ILE A 128 -23.13 8.93 -9.64
N ILE A 129 -23.71 8.18 -8.69
CA ILE A 129 -25.16 7.93 -8.65
C ILE A 129 -25.94 8.90 -7.75
N SER A 130 -25.25 9.67 -6.90
CA SER A 130 -25.82 10.70 -6.02
C SER A 130 -25.97 12.03 -6.73
#